data_AF-A0A399YHQ7-F1
#
_entry.id   AF-A0A399YHQ7-F1
#
_cell.length_a   1.000
_cell.length_b   1.000
_cell.length_c   1.000
_cell.angle_alpha   90.00
_cell.angle_beta   90.00
_cell.angle_gamma   90.00
#
_symmetry.space_group_name_H-M   'P 1'
#
loop_
_entity.id
_entity.type
_entity.pdbx_description
1 polymer ?
#
loop_
_entity_poly.entity_id
_entity_poly.type
_entity_poly.pdbx_seq_one_letter_code
_entity_poly.pdbx_strand_id
1 'polypeptide(L)'
;MGLLYRGIFAPDFLYPMVAGDPALRGVSANPAVLADPIQRLLLRLPMLFADVLTGALIFTVARKFIAERFAWLVAFAYWFNPAVLWNATFWGQTDAIHALLILTSFILLIFPRRVGWAFFILGVAAFTKPQALIFGPLLLLAAYKSAKDSKTWRGFRTVARAIFFGALGAALVLLPVIWFGGAQGLLAYFGDTVGHHPILTANAHNLWWFLYRDNIDLQDTMALFPGAPLSFRAFSLGLFGLFYLGALVKAWRAPLEEFFALGAFVAFAFFMLPTEIHENYGYALLPLLALAMTRDTILTLFYVGISATMILNYALHDPTLFARWQLDDPQTQLAAPRWTNSFLNLLLLGAWTLYLFFGARLSRAKTFEIASSGG
;
A
#
# COMPACT_ATOMS: atom_id res chain seq x y z
N MET A 1 -11.92 -26.25 11.56
CA MET A 1 -11.98 -25.12 10.60
C MET A 1 -11.50 -23.79 11.18
N GLY A 2 -11.76 -23.45 12.45
CA GLY A 2 -11.24 -22.21 13.07
C GLY A 2 -9.71 -22.12 13.24
N LEU A 3 -9.00 -23.25 13.33
CA LEU A 3 -7.52 -23.30 13.35
C LEU A 3 -6.90 -23.13 11.96
N LEU A 4 -7.55 -23.63 10.90
CA LEU A 4 -7.19 -23.33 9.52
C LEU A 4 -7.37 -21.84 9.23
N TYR A 5 -8.45 -21.23 9.73
CA TYR A 5 -8.70 -19.81 9.56
C TYR A 5 -7.71 -18.92 10.33
N ARG A 6 -7.32 -19.31 11.56
CA ARG A 6 -6.27 -18.65 12.34
C ARG A 6 -4.88 -18.81 11.70
N GLY A 7 -4.60 -19.95 11.07
CA GLY A 7 -3.32 -20.20 10.38
C GLY A 7 -3.18 -19.55 9.00
N ILE A 8 -4.30 -19.18 8.34
CA ILE A 8 -4.30 -18.56 7.01
C ILE A 8 -4.18 -17.03 7.07
N PHE A 9 -4.56 -16.40 8.19
CA PHE A 9 -4.68 -14.94 8.30
C PHE A 9 -3.86 -14.27 9.42
N ALA A 10 -3.07 -15.02 10.19
CA ALA A 10 -2.12 -14.42 11.13
C ALA A 10 -0.93 -13.75 10.37
N PRO A 11 -0.32 -12.68 10.92
CA PRO A 11 0.80 -11.96 10.31
C PRO A 11 2.06 -12.81 10.04
N ASP A 12 2.12 -14.02 10.59
CA ASP A 12 3.20 -14.99 10.33
C ASP A 12 3.19 -15.54 8.88
N PHE A 13 2.16 -15.24 8.07
CA PHE A 13 2.17 -15.51 6.62
C PHE A 13 3.03 -14.53 5.80
N LEU A 14 3.76 -13.60 6.43
CA LEU A 14 4.71 -12.69 5.76
C LEU A 14 5.89 -13.40 5.05
N TYR A 15 5.99 -14.72 5.08
CA TYR A 15 6.98 -15.47 4.28
C TYR A 15 6.37 -16.71 3.63
N PRO A 16 5.28 -16.58 2.86
CA PRO A 16 4.50 -17.73 2.48
C PRO A 16 5.26 -18.73 1.61
N MET A 17 6.39 -18.32 1.01
CA MET A 17 7.11 -19.17 0.06
C MET A 17 8.59 -19.34 0.36
N VAL A 18 9.05 -18.96 1.55
CA VAL A 18 10.45 -19.17 1.96
C VAL A 18 10.58 -20.15 3.13
N ALA A 19 9.56 -20.30 3.99
CA ALA A 19 9.66 -21.16 5.18
C ALA A 19 8.37 -21.92 5.52
N GLY A 20 7.96 -22.87 4.67
CA GLY A 20 6.94 -23.86 5.03
C GLY A 20 5.53 -23.30 5.17
N ASP A 21 4.99 -22.87 4.03
CA ASP A 21 3.59 -22.49 3.81
C ASP A 21 2.63 -23.32 4.69
N PRO A 22 1.80 -22.71 5.55
CA PRO A 22 0.76 -23.42 6.30
C PRO A 22 -0.14 -24.29 5.41
N ALA A 23 -0.36 -23.92 4.14
CA ALA A 23 -1.06 -24.73 3.16
C ALA A 23 -0.22 -25.95 2.71
N LEU A 24 1.07 -25.79 2.38
CA LEU A 24 1.92 -26.97 2.12
C LEU A 24 2.13 -27.82 3.38
N ARG A 25 2.36 -27.23 4.56
CA ARG A 25 2.49 -27.96 5.82
C ARG A 25 1.19 -28.65 6.22
N GLY A 26 0.04 -28.11 5.80
CA GLY A 26 -1.27 -28.75 5.91
C GLY A 26 -1.46 -29.94 4.97
N VAL A 27 -0.68 -30.02 3.88
CA VAL A 27 -0.73 -31.12 2.89
C VAL A 27 0.43 -32.11 3.08
N SER A 28 1.59 -31.66 3.55
CA SER A 28 2.80 -32.45 3.72
C SER A 28 3.77 -31.85 4.74
N ALA A 29 4.22 -32.68 5.68
CA ALA A 29 5.32 -32.36 6.57
C ALA A 29 6.70 -32.73 6.00
N ASN A 30 6.76 -33.24 4.75
CA ASN A 30 7.99 -33.74 4.15
C ASN A 30 8.96 -32.57 3.83
N PRO A 31 10.14 -32.49 4.46
CA PRO A 31 11.09 -31.40 4.23
C PRO A 31 11.55 -31.28 2.78
N ALA A 32 11.62 -32.39 2.04
CA ALA A 32 12.01 -32.37 0.62
C ALA A 32 10.95 -31.71 -0.27
N VAL A 33 9.68 -31.92 0.04
CA VAL A 33 8.53 -31.27 -0.65
C VAL A 33 8.52 -29.77 -0.30
N LEU A 34 8.72 -29.42 0.97
CA LEU A 34 8.80 -28.02 1.42
C LEU A 34 10.04 -27.27 0.90
N ALA A 35 11.09 -28.00 0.52
CA ALA A 35 12.32 -27.46 -0.08
C ALA A 35 12.32 -27.47 -1.61
N ASP A 36 11.32 -28.08 -2.26
CA ASP A 36 11.27 -28.24 -3.71
C ASP A 36 11.19 -26.86 -4.43
N PRO A 37 12.20 -26.49 -5.24
CA PRO A 37 12.21 -25.23 -5.97
C PRO A 37 11.01 -25.06 -6.91
N ILE A 38 10.52 -26.16 -7.51
CA ILE A 38 9.40 -26.11 -8.46
C ILE A 38 8.12 -25.74 -7.72
N GLN A 39 7.86 -26.37 -6.57
CA GLN A 39 6.68 -26.05 -5.76
C GLN A 39 6.72 -24.61 -5.25
N ARG A 40 7.87 -24.15 -4.77
CA ARG A 40 8.03 -22.74 -4.35
C ARG A 40 7.75 -21.77 -5.49
N LEU A 41 8.17 -22.08 -6.72
CA LEU A 41 7.86 -21.26 -7.90
C LEU A 41 6.35 -21.29 -8.23
N LEU A 42 5.73 -22.47 -8.23
CA LEU A 42 4.30 -22.62 -8.53
C LEU A 42 3.42 -21.81 -7.57
N LEU A 43 3.79 -21.74 -6.29
CA LEU A 43 3.11 -20.90 -5.31
C LEU A 43 3.25 -19.41 -5.61
N ARG A 44 4.40 -18.97 -6.18
CA ARG A 44 4.67 -17.54 -6.52
C ARG A 44 3.90 -17.08 -7.73
N LEU A 45 3.49 -18.00 -8.61
CA LEU A 45 2.90 -17.67 -9.90
C LEU A 45 1.73 -16.67 -9.81
N PRO A 46 0.74 -16.79 -8.91
CA PRO A 46 -0.35 -15.82 -8.89
C PRO A 46 0.13 -14.40 -8.54
N MET A 47 1.17 -14.26 -7.71
CA MET A 47 1.75 -12.96 -7.36
C MET A 47 2.54 -12.39 -8.54
N LEU A 48 3.34 -13.23 -9.20
CA LEU A 48 4.08 -12.85 -10.41
C LEU A 48 3.14 -12.42 -11.53
N PHE A 49 2.06 -13.17 -11.77
CA PHE A 49 1.03 -12.78 -12.72
C PHE A 49 0.37 -11.45 -12.34
N ALA A 50 0.12 -11.21 -11.05
CA ALA A 50 -0.46 -9.96 -10.59
C ALA A 50 0.46 -8.75 -10.90
N ASP A 51 1.78 -8.88 -10.71
CA ASP A 51 2.73 -7.82 -11.07
C ASP A 51 2.84 -7.61 -12.59
N VAL A 52 2.87 -8.70 -13.37
CA VAL A 52 2.85 -8.62 -14.84
C VAL A 52 1.60 -7.87 -15.31
N LEU A 53 0.43 -8.24 -14.81
CA LEU A 53 -0.82 -7.56 -15.12
C LEU A 53 -0.83 -6.10 -14.64
N THR A 54 -0.27 -5.81 -13.48
CA THR A 54 -0.18 -4.45 -12.93
C THR A 54 0.62 -3.55 -13.87
N GLY A 55 1.81 -3.96 -14.30
CA GLY A 55 2.60 -3.16 -15.26
C GLY A 55 1.94 -3.06 -16.65
N ALA A 56 1.20 -4.09 -17.08
CA ALA A 56 0.43 -4.02 -18.33
C ALA A 56 -0.72 -3.00 -18.25
N LEU A 57 -1.40 -2.92 -17.11
CA LEU A 57 -2.40 -1.88 -16.84
C LEU A 57 -1.77 -0.49 -16.77
N ILE A 58 -0.60 -0.37 -16.12
CA ILE A 58 0.17 0.88 -16.08
C ILE A 58 0.50 1.35 -17.50
N PHE A 59 1.05 0.48 -18.36
CA PHE A 59 1.32 0.79 -19.76
C PHE A 59 0.06 1.29 -20.49
N THR A 60 -1.03 0.53 -20.38
CA THR A 60 -2.30 0.82 -21.07
C THR A 60 -2.87 2.17 -20.66
N VAL A 61 -2.76 2.53 -19.38
CA VAL A 61 -3.26 3.79 -18.86
C VAL A 61 -2.30 4.94 -19.13
N ALA A 62 -0.98 4.74 -18.99
CA ALA A 62 0.04 5.74 -19.26
C ALA A 62 -0.05 6.27 -20.70
N ARG A 63 -0.38 5.41 -21.68
CA ARG A 63 -0.63 5.81 -23.07
C ARG A 63 -1.73 6.86 -23.27
N LYS A 64 -2.59 7.08 -22.27
CA LYS A 64 -3.61 8.13 -22.30
C LYS A 64 -3.04 9.52 -21.99
N PHE A 65 -1.82 9.59 -21.42
CA PHE A 65 -1.20 10.82 -20.94
C PHE A 65 0.11 11.16 -21.68
N ILE A 66 0.84 10.14 -22.14
CA ILE A 66 2.16 10.29 -22.74
C ILE A 66 2.32 9.39 -23.97
N ALA A 67 3.32 9.67 -24.80
CA ALA A 67 3.61 8.85 -25.98
C ALA A 67 4.00 7.41 -25.59
N GLU A 68 3.69 6.45 -26.46
CA GLU A 68 3.82 5.02 -26.19
C GLU A 68 5.22 4.59 -25.72
N ARG A 69 6.28 5.13 -26.35
CA ARG A 69 7.67 4.85 -25.93
C ARG A 69 7.93 5.18 -24.46
N PHE A 70 7.33 6.25 -23.94
CA PHE A 70 7.46 6.65 -22.55
C PHE A 70 6.52 5.86 -21.64
N ALA A 71 5.35 5.41 -22.14
CA ALA A 71 4.48 4.49 -21.41
C ALA A 71 5.18 3.15 -21.14
N TRP A 72 5.97 2.64 -22.09
CA TRP A 72 6.83 1.47 -21.86
C TRP A 72 7.85 1.71 -20.76
N LEU A 73 8.52 2.86 -20.76
CA LEU A 73 9.47 3.21 -19.70
C LEU A 73 8.82 3.24 -18.31
N VAL A 74 7.58 3.70 -18.19
CA VAL A 74 6.83 3.72 -16.92
C VAL A 74 6.46 2.29 -16.48
N ALA A 75 6.04 1.43 -17.40
CA ALA A 75 5.76 0.03 -17.10
C ALA A 75 7.03 -0.74 -16.71
N PHE A 76 8.14 -0.51 -17.43
CA PHE A 76 9.44 -1.07 -17.07
C PHE A 76 9.95 -0.53 -15.75
N ALA A 77 9.73 0.74 -15.43
CA ALA A 77 10.08 1.30 -14.13
C ALA A 77 9.35 0.56 -13.00
N TYR A 78 8.11 0.11 -13.21
CA TYR A 78 7.39 -0.75 -12.26
C TYR A 78 7.92 -2.19 -12.24
N TRP A 79 7.96 -2.89 -13.38
CA TRP A 79 8.37 -4.30 -13.42
C TRP A 79 9.80 -4.53 -12.96
N PHE A 80 10.71 -3.61 -13.27
CA PHE A 80 12.11 -3.67 -12.86
C PHE A 80 12.41 -2.83 -11.62
N ASN A 81 11.37 -2.37 -10.91
CA ASN A 81 11.56 -1.77 -9.61
C ASN A 81 12.13 -2.83 -8.66
N PRO A 82 13.28 -2.59 -8.01
CA PRO A 82 13.89 -3.60 -7.15
C PRO A 82 12.98 -3.97 -5.96
N ALA A 83 12.15 -3.04 -5.46
CA ALA A 83 11.19 -3.35 -4.40
C ALA A 83 10.02 -4.23 -4.89
N VAL A 84 9.57 -4.07 -6.14
CA VAL A 84 8.57 -4.95 -6.78
C VAL A 84 9.11 -6.36 -6.90
N LEU A 85 10.29 -6.50 -7.48
CA LEU A 85 10.95 -7.80 -7.66
C LEU A 85 11.22 -8.49 -6.31
N TRP A 86 11.65 -7.74 -5.29
CA TRP A 86 11.91 -8.31 -3.97
C TRP A 86 10.64 -8.88 -3.30
N ASN A 87 9.51 -8.19 -3.43
CA ASN A 87 8.28 -8.58 -2.77
C ASN A 87 7.69 -9.88 -3.35
N ALA A 88 7.26 -9.87 -4.62
CA ALA A 88 6.59 -11.04 -5.20
C ALA A 88 7.57 -12.11 -5.69
N THR A 89 8.72 -11.73 -6.27
CA THR A 89 9.65 -12.70 -6.87
C THR A 89 10.56 -13.32 -5.82
N PHE A 90 11.12 -12.52 -4.91
CA PHE A 90 12.06 -13.01 -3.90
C PHE A 90 11.35 -13.54 -2.66
N TRP A 91 10.42 -12.80 -2.07
CA TRP A 91 9.67 -13.24 -0.89
C TRP A 91 8.40 -14.05 -1.19
N GLY A 92 7.78 -13.87 -2.36
CA GLY A 92 6.51 -14.54 -2.69
C GLY A 92 5.29 -13.93 -1.97
N GLN A 93 5.37 -12.66 -1.60
CA GLN A 93 4.33 -11.96 -0.85
C GLN A 93 3.06 -11.70 -1.67
N THR A 94 1.92 -11.63 -0.99
CA THR A 94 0.60 -11.42 -1.60
C THR A 94 0.29 -9.95 -1.92
N ASP A 95 1.21 -9.03 -1.62
CA ASP A 95 1.04 -7.59 -1.88
C ASP A 95 0.76 -7.28 -3.36
N ALA A 96 1.33 -8.06 -4.28
CA ALA A 96 1.11 -7.89 -5.72
C ALA A 96 -0.37 -8.03 -6.11
N ILE A 97 -1.08 -9.00 -5.55
CA ILE A 97 -2.54 -9.16 -5.79
C ILE A 97 -3.29 -7.96 -5.22
N HIS A 98 -2.98 -7.58 -3.98
CA HIS A 98 -3.61 -6.43 -3.35
C HIS A 98 -3.43 -5.17 -4.19
N ALA A 99 -2.21 -4.86 -4.61
CA ALA A 99 -1.88 -3.68 -5.40
C ALA A 99 -2.52 -3.69 -6.80
N LEU A 100 -2.61 -4.84 -7.46
CA LEU A 100 -3.35 -4.99 -8.72
C LEU A 100 -4.84 -4.61 -8.54
N LEU A 101 -5.48 -5.10 -7.47
CA LEU A 101 -6.89 -4.81 -7.20
C LEU A 101 -7.11 -3.32 -6.87
N ILE A 102 -6.22 -2.72 -6.07
CA ILE A 102 -6.25 -1.27 -5.79
C ILE A 102 -6.11 -0.47 -7.09
N LEU A 103 -5.08 -0.73 -7.90
CA LEU A 103 -4.88 -0.03 -9.17
C LEU A 103 -6.11 -0.17 -10.08
N THR A 104 -6.65 -1.38 -10.19
CA THR A 104 -7.85 -1.67 -11.00
C THR A 104 -9.07 -0.88 -10.52
N SER A 105 -9.27 -0.77 -9.20
CA SER A 105 -10.34 0.04 -8.63
C SER A 105 -10.24 1.50 -9.05
N PHE A 106 -9.05 2.11 -8.96
CA PHE A 106 -8.81 3.47 -9.43
C PHE A 106 -9.08 3.61 -10.93
N ILE A 107 -8.56 2.70 -11.76
CA ILE A 107 -8.73 2.73 -13.22
C ILE A 107 -10.21 2.66 -13.61
N LEU A 108 -10.97 1.71 -13.04
CA LEU A 108 -12.40 1.53 -13.30
C LEU A 108 -13.22 2.75 -12.89
N LEU A 109 -12.84 3.41 -11.80
CA LEU A 109 -13.51 4.61 -11.32
C LEU A 109 -13.21 5.82 -12.21
N ILE A 110 -11.95 6.03 -12.57
CA ILE A 110 -11.48 7.27 -13.20
C ILE A 110 -11.84 7.31 -14.70
N PHE A 111 -11.60 6.21 -15.43
CA PHE A 111 -11.73 6.23 -16.90
C PHE A 111 -13.13 5.81 -17.40
N PRO A 112 -13.58 4.55 -17.24
CA PRO A 112 -14.89 4.15 -17.74
C PRO A 112 -16.04 4.56 -16.80
N ARG A 113 -15.74 5.21 -15.67
CA ARG A 113 -16.71 5.65 -14.64
C ARG A 113 -17.60 4.51 -14.12
N ARG A 114 -17.05 3.30 -14.05
CA ARG A 114 -17.73 2.10 -13.56
C ARG A 114 -17.64 2.01 -12.03
N VAL A 115 -18.25 2.99 -11.35
CA VAL A 115 -18.19 3.15 -9.88
C VAL A 115 -18.55 1.85 -9.13
N GLY A 116 -19.62 1.16 -9.53
CA GLY A 116 -20.02 -0.09 -8.88
C GLY A 116 -18.90 -1.14 -8.94
N TRP A 117 -18.38 -1.43 -10.14
CA TRP A 117 -17.29 -2.39 -10.31
C TRP A 117 -15.99 -1.96 -9.61
N ALA A 118 -15.66 -0.66 -9.62
CA ALA A 118 -14.49 -0.16 -8.89
C ALA A 118 -14.57 -0.49 -7.39
N PHE A 119 -15.74 -0.27 -6.78
CA PHE A 119 -15.94 -0.57 -5.37
C PHE A 119 -16.12 -2.05 -5.07
N PHE A 120 -16.71 -2.82 -5.98
CA PHE A 120 -16.73 -4.28 -5.87
C PHE A 120 -15.31 -4.85 -5.76
N ILE A 121 -14.41 -4.40 -6.65
CA ILE A 121 -13.00 -4.79 -6.61
C ILE A 121 -12.31 -4.30 -5.33
N LEU A 122 -12.60 -3.09 -4.86
CA LEU A 122 -12.09 -2.59 -3.57
C LEU A 122 -12.56 -3.45 -2.39
N GLY A 123 -13.84 -3.89 -2.42
CA GLY A 123 -14.41 -4.79 -1.44
C GLY A 123 -13.67 -6.13 -1.41
N VAL A 124 -13.37 -6.71 -2.57
CA VAL A 124 -12.53 -7.92 -2.67
C VAL A 124 -11.11 -7.64 -2.14
N ALA A 125 -10.52 -6.50 -2.51
CA ALA A 125 -9.17 -6.12 -2.08
C ALA A 125 -9.04 -6.04 -0.55
N ALA A 126 -10.06 -5.58 0.16
CA ALA A 126 -10.07 -5.50 1.63
C ALA A 126 -9.91 -6.86 2.33
N PHE A 127 -10.27 -7.96 1.65
CA PHE A 127 -10.09 -9.32 2.17
C PHE A 127 -8.80 -9.98 1.68
N THR A 128 -8.10 -9.39 0.71
CA THR A 128 -6.70 -9.74 0.45
C THR A 128 -5.78 -9.10 1.49
N LYS A 129 -6.04 -7.84 1.81
CA LYS A 129 -5.30 -7.03 2.78
C LYS A 129 -6.22 -5.91 3.31
N PRO A 130 -6.52 -5.87 4.63
CA PRO A 130 -7.40 -4.85 5.23
C PRO A 130 -6.96 -3.41 4.93
N GLN A 131 -5.67 -3.21 4.64
CA GLN A 131 -5.07 -1.96 4.19
C GLN A 131 -5.80 -1.34 2.98
N ALA A 132 -6.56 -2.12 2.19
CA ALA A 132 -7.38 -1.58 1.09
C ALA A 132 -8.37 -0.51 1.55
N LEU A 133 -8.86 -0.60 2.79
CA LEU A 133 -9.89 0.30 3.32
C LEU A 133 -9.39 1.74 3.45
N ILE A 134 -8.08 1.97 3.54
CA ILE A 134 -7.52 3.33 3.55
C ILE A 134 -7.87 4.09 2.26
N PHE A 135 -8.06 3.41 1.12
CA PHE A 135 -8.42 4.08 -0.13
C PHE A 135 -9.91 4.43 -0.22
N GLY A 136 -10.74 3.88 0.68
CA GLY A 136 -12.21 4.01 0.65
C GLY A 136 -12.69 5.47 0.65
N PRO A 137 -12.38 6.29 1.66
CA PRO A 137 -12.85 7.68 1.72
C PRO A 137 -12.44 8.51 0.49
N LEU A 138 -11.19 8.36 0.03
CA LEU A 138 -10.70 9.03 -1.17
C LEU A 138 -11.47 8.58 -2.43
N LEU A 139 -11.66 7.27 -2.63
CA LEU A 139 -12.43 6.76 -3.76
C LEU A 139 -13.92 7.10 -3.69
N LEU A 140 -14.49 7.25 -2.49
CA LEU A 140 -15.88 7.68 -2.30
C LEU A 140 -16.04 9.13 -2.73
N LEU A 141 -15.05 9.98 -2.44
CA LEU A 141 -15.00 11.34 -2.95
C LEU A 141 -14.86 11.37 -4.48
N ALA A 142 -14.01 10.53 -5.07
CA ALA A 142 -13.95 10.40 -6.53
C ALA A 142 -15.27 9.88 -7.12
N ALA A 143 -15.95 8.93 -6.47
CA ALA A 143 -17.26 8.45 -6.88
C ALA A 143 -18.30 9.57 -6.88
N TYR A 144 -18.35 10.37 -5.82
CA TYR A 144 -19.19 11.57 -5.73
C TYR A 144 -18.92 12.53 -6.90
N LYS A 145 -17.64 12.82 -7.17
CA LYS A 145 -17.21 13.70 -8.26
C LYS A 145 -17.36 13.12 -9.67
N SER A 146 -17.50 11.80 -9.79
CA SER A 146 -17.64 11.12 -11.07
C SER A 146 -18.99 11.35 -11.73
N ALA A 147 -19.99 11.80 -10.96
CA ALA A 147 -21.31 12.15 -11.46
C ALA A 147 -21.21 13.30 -12.49
N LYS A 148 -21.67 13.05 -13.72
CA LYS A 148 -21.50 13.95 -14.88
C LYS A 148 -22.21 15.31 -14.76
N ASP A 149 -23.01 15.54 -13.74
CA ASP A 149 -23.83 16.75 -13.63
C ASP A 149 -23.79 17.36 -12.22
N SER A 150 -23.89 18.69 -12.16
CA SER A 150 -23.80 19.54 -10.96
C SER A 150 -24.85 19.33 -9.87
N LYS A 151 -25.75 18.34 -10.02
CA LYS A 151 -26.80 18.07 -9.03
C LYS A 151 -26.28 17.18 -7.90
N THR A 152 -26.20 17.74 -6.70
CA THR A 152 -25.71 17.11 -5.47
C THR A 152 -26.30 15.72 -5.21
N TRP A 153 -27.60 15.51 -5.44
CA TRP A 153 -28.27 14.21 -5.24
C TRP A 153 -27.67 13.06 -6.08
N ARG A 154 -27.22 13.34 -7.31
CA ARG A 154 -26.63 12.28 -8.16
C ARG A 154 -25.27 11.82 -7.66
N GLY A 155 -24.49 12.72 -7.04
CA GLY A 155 -23.26 12.36 -6.34
C GLY A 155 -23.52 11.41 -5.17
N PHE A 156 -24.55 11.68 -4.37
CA PHE A 156 -24.94 10.77 -3.28
C PHE A 156 -25.43 9.41 -3.78
N ARG A 157 -26.17 9.36 -4.89
CA ARG A 157 -26.57 8.08 -5.51
C ARG A 157 -25.37 7.28 -6.02
N THR A 158 -24.34 7.93 -6.58
CA THR A 158 -23.09 7.24 -6.96
C THR A 158 -22.33 6.70 -5.76
N VAL A 159 -22.32 7.43 -4.64
CA VAL A 159 -21.73 6.99 -3.36
C VAL A 159 -22.51 5.80 -2.77
N ALA A 160 -23.84 5.85 -2.76
CA ALA A 160 -24.65 4.72 -2.30
C ALA A 160 -24.40 3.47 -3.15
N ARG A 161 -24.30 3.62 -4.48
CA ARG A 161 -23.92 2.53 -5.39
C ARG A 161 -22.51 2.00 -5.10
N ALA A 162 -21.56 2.88 -4.81
CA ALA A 162 -20.21 2.50 -4.43
C ALA A 162 -20.22 1.63 -3.17
N ILE A 163 -20.86 2.09 -2.10
CA ILE A 163 -20.95 1.37 -0.82
C ILE A 163 -21.63 0.01 -1.01
N PHE A 164 -22.76 -0.03 -1.74
CA PHE A 164 -23.48 -1.27 -2.00
C PHE A 164 -22.62 -2.31 -2.74
N PHE A 165 -21.94 -1.92 -3.83
CA PHE A 165 -21.09 -2.84 -4.57
C PHE A 165 -19.83 -3.24 -3.78
N GLY A 166 -19.28 -2.35 -2.95
CA GLY A 166 -18.20 -2.69 -2.03
C GLY A 166 -18.61 -3.77 -1.04
N ALA A 167 -19.81 -3.66 -0.47
CA ALA A 167 -20.38 -4.69 0.38
C ALA A 167 -20.61 -6.01 -0.38
N LEU A 168 -21.03 -5.96 -1.65
CA LEU A 168 -21.15 -7.17 -2.48
C LEU A 168 -19.80 -7.83 -2.75
N GLY A 169 -18.74 -7.05 -3.02
CA GLY A 169 -17.39 -7.57 -3.21
C GLY A 169 -16.84 -8.24 -1.96
N ALA A 170 -17.06 -7.62 -0.80
CA ALA A 170 -16.76 -8.19 0.50
C ALA A 170 -17.54 -9.50 0.76
N ALA A 171 -18.85 -9.47 0.49
CA ALA A 171 -19.71 -10.62 0.66
C ALA A 171 -19.28 -11.80 -0.23
N LEU A 172 -18.84 -11.56 -1.48
CA LEU A 172 -18.34 -12.63 -2.35
C LEU A 172 -17.22 -13.44 -1.70
N VAL A 173 -16.29 -12.76 -1.01
CA VAL A 173 -15.16 -13.42 -0.35
C VAL A 173 -15.59 -14.10 0.96
N LEU A 174 -16.52 -13.48 1.69
CA LEU A 174 -17.00 -13.98 2.99
C LEU A 174 -17.99 -15.14 2.89
N LEU A 175 -18.83 -15.17 1.85
CA LEU A 175 -19.94 -16.11 1.74
C LEU A 175 -19.50 -17.58 1.80
N PRO A 176 -18.44 -18.04 1.09
CA PRO A 176 -17.96 -19.41 1.22
C PRO A 176 -17.57 -19.74 2.65
N VAL A 177 -16.89 -18.82 3.33
CA VAL A 177 -16.40 -19.03 4.71
C VAL A 177 -17.56 -19.17 5.68
N ILE A 178 -18.56 -18.30 5.57
CA ILE A 178 -19.77 -18.35 6.38
C ILE A 178 -20.54 -19.66 6.11
N TRP A 179 -20.70 -20.02 4.83
CA TRP A 179 -21.39 -21.24 4.41
C TRP A 179 -20.77 -22.51 4.99
N PHE A 180 -19.43 -22.56 5.11
CA PHE A 180 -18.71 -23.68 5.72
C PHE A 180 -18.49 -23.52 7.25
N GLY A 181 -19.26 -22.66 7.92
CA GLY A 181 -19.27 -22.54 9.39
C GLY A 181 -18.14 -21.71 9.99
N GLY A 182 -17.44 -20.90 9.21
CA GLY A 182 -16.31 -20.05 9.64
C GLY A 182 -16.71 -18.69 10.25
N ALA A 183 -18.01 -18.41 10.41
CA ALA A 183 -18.51 -17.09 10.84
C ALA A 183 -17.94 -16.62 12.19
N GLN A 184 -17.83 -17.52 13.18
CA GLN A 184 -17.27 -17.17 14.50
C GLN A 184 -15.76 -16.87 14.42
N GLY A 185 -15.03 -17.58 13.57
CA GLY A 185 -13.60 -17.32 13.32
C GLY A 185 -13.37 -15.98 12.64
N LEU A 186 -14.22 -15.63 11.68
CA LEU A 186 -14.23 -14.31 11.03
C LEU A 186 -14.49 -13.18 12.03
N LEU A 187 -15.51 -13.31 12.88
CA LEU A 187 -15.83 -12.29 13.89
C LEU A 187 -14.68 -12.10 14.88
N ALA A 188 -14.05 -13.19 15.33
CA ALA A 188 -12.87 -13.12 16.19
C ALA A 188 -11.68 -12.44 15.49
N TYR A 189 -11.43 -12.77 14.21
CA TYR A 189 -10.36 -12.16 13.42
C TYR A 189 -10.55 -10.65 13.22
N PHE A 190 -11.75 -10.21 12.85
CA PHE A 190 -12.03 -8.78 12.66
C PHE A 190 -12.09 -8.00 13.97
N GLY A 191 -12.52 -8.64 15.06
CA GLY A 191 -12.49 -8.04 16.39
C GLY A 191 -11.07 -7.77 16.91
N ASP A 192 -10.06 -8.44 16.34
CA ASP A 192 -8.66 -8.40 16.80
C ASP A 192 -7.70 -7.81 15.74
N THR A 193 -8.18 -7.37 14.57
CA THR A 193 -7.31 -6.93 13.46
C THR A 193 -6.49 -5.68 13.80
N VAL A 194 -7.04 -4.75 14.57
CA VAL A 194 -6.30 -3.59 15.10
C VAL A 194 -5.93 -3.91 16.54
N GLY A 195 -4.63 -3.97 16.84
CA GLY A 195 -4.14 -4.43 18.14
C GLY A 195 -3.88 -5.92 18.23
N HIS A 196 -3.87 -6.66 17.10
CA HIS A 196 -3.47 -8.07 17.06
C HIS A 196 -2.05 -8.26 17.59
N HIS A 197 -1.15 -7.37 17.16
CA HIS A 197 0.19 -7.18 17.72
C HIS A 197 0.34 -5.70 18.03
N PRO A 198 0.03 -5.27 19.26
CA PRO A 198 0.00 -3.87 19.64
C PRO A 198 1.43 -3.32 19.82
N ILE A 199 2.27 -3.44 18.80
CA ILE A 199 3.69 -3.07 18.83
C ILE A 199 3.91 -1.71 18.16
N LEU A 200 4.78 -0.91 18.75
CA LEU A 200 5.09 0.43 18.26
C LEU A 200 5.84 0.39 16.93
N THR A 201 6.76 -0.56 16.78
CA THR A 201 7.61 -0.72 15.58
C THR A 201 7.63 -2.18 15.14
N ALA A 202 7.49 -2.42 13.84
CA ALA A 202 7.46 -3.76 13.26
C ALA A 202 8.28 -3.79 11.96
N ASN A 203 9.56 -3.42 12.04
CA ASN A 203 10.50 -3.31 10.90
C ASN A 203 10.16 -2.28 9.81
N ALA A 204 9.02 -1.58 9.86
CA ALA A 204 8.77 -0.47 8.97
C ALA A 204 9.67 0.73 9.28
N HIS A 205 10.44 1.19 8.31
CA HIS A 205 11.30 2.37 8.43
C HIS A 205 10.48 3.66 8.33
N ASN A 206 9.64 3.87 9.34
CA ASN A 206 8.67 4.95 9.43
C ASN A 206 8.98 5.91 10.60
N LEU A 207 8.02 6.76 10.97
CA LEU A 207 8.17 7.69 12.10
C LEU A 207 8.56 6.98 13.39
N TRP A 208 7.94 5.84 13.68
CA TRP A 208 8.14 5.13 14.93
C TRP A 208 9.50 4.47 14.98
N TRP A 209 9.98 3.88 13.88
CA TRP A 209 11.35 3.36 13.81
C TRP A 209 12.40 4.48 13.92
N PHE A 210 12.15 5.65 13.37
CA PHE A 210 13.05 6.80 13.51
C PHE A 210 13.22 7.23 14.98
N LEU A 211 12.12 7.24 15.75
CA LEU A 211 12.10 7.69 17.14
C LEU A 211 12.55 6.60 18.13
N TYR A 212 12.10 5.36 17.91
CA TYR A 212 12.21 4.26 18.88
C TYR A 212 13.05 3.08 18.39
N ARG A 213 13.53 3.11 17.13
CA ARG A 213 14.37 2.07 16.52
C ARG A 213 13.68 0.71 16.56
N ASP A 214 14.40 -0.33 16.95
CA ASP A 214 13.97 -1.72 17.06
C ASP A 214 13.39 -2.07 18.44
N ASN A 215 12.88 -1.07 19.18
CA ASN A 215 12.23 -1.30 20.46
C ASN A 215 10.86 -1.97 20.28
N ILE A 216 10.89 -3.29 20.18
CA ILE A 216 9.72 -4.16 20.02
C ILE A 216 8.92 -4.36 21.32
N ASP A 217 9.49 -4.01 22.47
CA ASP A 217 8.86 -4.18 23.79
C ASP A 217 7.84 -3.07 24.08
N LEU A 218 7.91 -1.95 23.37
CA LEU A 218 6.96 -0.85 23.52
C LEU A 218 5.63 -1.18 22.85
N GLN A 219 4.59 -1.27 23.67
CA GLN A 219 3.24 -1.41 23.16
C GLN A 219 2.68 -0.06 22.69
N ASP A 220 1.99 -0.06 21.56
CA ASP A 220 1.38 1.16 21.02
C ASP A 220 0.11 1.59 21.80
N THR A 221 -0.37 0.75 22.72
CA THR A 221 -1.43 1.06 23.68
C THR A 221 -0.94 1.91 24.85
N MET A 222 0.38 2.00 25.07
CA MET A 222 0.97 2.83 26.13
C MET A 222 0.76 4.32 25.85
N ALA A 223 0.66 5.11 26.93
CA ALA A 223 0.61 6.56 26.86
C ALA A 223 1.87 7.13 26.19
N LEU A 224 1.72 8.20 25.39
CA LEU A 224 2.81 8.83 24.64
C LEU A 224 4.01 9.24 25.51
N PHE A 225 3.69 9.65 26.73
CA PHE A 225 4.61 9.97 27.82
C PHE A 225 3.85 9.79 29.15
N PRO A 226 4.52 9.72 30.31
CA PRO A 226 3.85 9.60 31.61
C PRO A 226 2.82 10.71 31.81
N GLY A 227 1.54 10.34 31.98
CA GLY A 227 0.42 11.28 32.14
C GLY A 227 -0.19 11.81 30.84
N ALA A 228 0.26 11.36 29.66
CA ALA A 228 -0.33 11.76 28.39
C ALA A 228 -1.79 11.27 28.26
N PRO A 229 -2.71 12.09 27.71
CA PRO A 229 -4.11 11.69 27.52
C PRO A 229 -4.30 10.71 26.35
N LEU A 230 -3.29 10.53 25.50
CA LEU A 230 -3.35 9.69 24.30
C LEU A 230 -2.28 8.60 24.35
N SER A 231 -2.64 7.41 23.87
CA SER A 231 -1.66 6.36 23.56
C SER A 231 -0.91 6.66 22.26
N PHE A 232 0.19 5.94 22.03
CA PHE A 232 0.90 5.95 20.74
C PHE A 232 -0.04 5.66 19.57
N ARG A 233 -0.91 4.66 19.70
CA ARG A 233 -1.91 4.30 18.68
C ARG A 233 -2.89 5.44 18.42
N ALA A 234 -3.47 6.04 19.46
CA ALA A 234 -4.45 7.10 19.29
C ALA A 234 -3.83 8.33 18.64
N PHE A 235 -2.61 8.69 19.05
CA PHE A 235 -1.86 9.79 18.46
C PHE A 235 -1.46 9.50 17.00
N SER A 236 -0.95 8.30 16.71
CA SER A 236 -0.50 7.88 15.37
C SER A 236 -1.66 7.88 14.36
N LEU A 237 -2.82 7.36 14.75
CA LEU A 237 -4.04 7.38 13.96
C LEU A 237 -4.57 8.81 13.76
N GLY A 238 -4.49 9.66 14.79
CA GLY A 238 -4.85 11.08 14.68
C GLY A 238 -3.96 11.83 13.69
N LEU A 239 -2.64 11.59 13.75
CA LEU A 239 -1.66 12.19 12.84
C LEU A 239 -1.87 11.71 11.39
N PHE A 240 -2.10 10.42 11.18
CA PHE A 240 -2.48 9.88 9.87
C PHE A 240 -3.79 10.52 9.37
N GLY A 241 -4.80 10.62 10.24
CA GLY A 241 -6.08 11.26 9.95
C GLY A 241 -5.93 12.70 9.48
N LEU A 242 -5.01 13.48 10.07
CA LEU A 242 -4.70 14.85 9.66
C LEU A 242 -4.11 14.90 8.24
N PHE A 243 -3.13 14.05 7.93
CA PHE A 243 -2.54 13.97 6.59
C PHE A 243 -3.58 13.53 5.55
N TYR A 244 -4.42 12.56 5.92
CA TYR A 244 -5.51 12.08 5.08
C TYR A 244 -6.55 13.16 4.81
N LEU A 245 -6.98 13.90 5.83
CA LEU A 245 -7.88 15.04 5.70
C LEU A 245 -7.28 16.08 4.75
N GLY A 246 -5.99 16.36 4.87
CA GLY A 246 -5.26 17.19 3.94
C GLY A 246 -5.36 16.71 2.48
N ALA A 247 -5.17 15.41 2.25
CA ALA A 247 -5.35 14.79 0.94
C ALA A 247 -6.78 14.91 0.42
N LEU A 248 -7.80 14.71 1.27
CA LEU A 248 -9.22 14.88 0.90
C LEU A 248 -9.56 16.33 0.53
N VAL A 249 -9.03 17.31 1.27
CA VAL A 249 -9.22 18.74 0.97
C VAL A 249 -8.65 19.09 -0.40
N LYS A 250 -7.48 18.54 -0.75
CA LYS A 250 -6.88 18.68 -2.08
C LYS A 250 -7.70 17.96 -3.15
N ALA A 251 -8.08 16.70 -2.88
CA ALA A 251 -8.90 15.86 -3.75
C ALA A 251 -10.24 16.50 -4.11
N TRP A 252 -10.82 17.31 -3.22
CA TRP A 252 -12.09 17.99 -3.45
C TRP A 252 -12.07 18.87 -4.70
N ARG A 253 -10.94 19.54 -4.98
CA ARG A 253 -10.76 20.42 -6.14
C ARG A 253 -9.96 19.78 -7.28
N ALA A 254 -9.29 18.67 -7.04
CA ALA A 254 -8.45 18.00 -8.03
C ALA A 254 -9.24 17.30 -9.15
N PRO A 255 -8.77 17.27 -10.40
CA PRO A 255 -9.31 16.37 -11.42
C PRO A 255 -9.18 14.89 -11.00
N LEU A 256 -10.00 14.00 -11.57
CA LEU A 256 -10.03 12.59 -11.14
C LEU A 256 -8.70 11.86 -11.42
N GLU A 257 -7.97 12.29 -12.43
CA GLU A 257 -6.66 11.74 -12.80
C GLU A 257 -5.59 12.00 -11.73
N GLU A 258 -5.72 13.06 -10.93
CA GLU A 258 -4.83 13.34 -9.79
C GLU A 258 -5.05 12.39 -8.62
N PHE A 259 -6.13 11.59 -8.62
CA PHE A 259 -6.38 10.63 -7.55
C PHE A 259 -5.32 9.53 -7.51
N PHE A 260 -4.61 9.23 -8.61
CA PHE A 260 -3.45 8.34 -8.55
C PHE A 260 -2.35 8.89 -7.63
N ALA A 261 -2.03 10.18 -7.74
CA ALA A 261 -1.04 10.84 -6.88
C ALA A 261 -1.52 10.94 -5.43
N LEU A 262 -2.78 11.30 -5.22
CA LEU A 262 -3.39 11.41 -3.89
C LEU A 262 -3.50 10.05 -3.20
N GLY A 263 -3.85 9.00 -3.95
CA GLY A 263 -3.91 7.64 -3.46
C GLY A 263 -2.52 7.13 -3.07
N ALA A 264 -1.51 7.37 -3.90
CA ALA A 264 -0.12 7.03 -3.57
C ALA A 264 0.37 7.79 -2.32
N PHE A 265 0.04 9.09 -2.19
CA PHE A 265 0.36 9.88 -0.99
C PHE A 265 -0.34 9.32 0.26
N VAL A 266 -1.62 8.96 0.16
CA VAL A 266 -2.36 8.33 1.28
C VAL A 266 -1.72 7.00 1.69
N ALA A 267 -1.33 6.16 0.72
CA ALA A 267 -0.65 4.90 1.00
C ALA A 267 0.71 5.12 1.68
N PHE A 268 1.47 6.13 1.24
CA PHE A 268 2.75 6.47 1.86
C PHE A 268 2.57 7.08 3.26
N ALA A 269 1.58 7.95 3.46
CA ALA A 269 1.23 8.47 4.79
C ALA A 269 0.78 7.35 5.74
N PHE A 270 0.05 6.34 5.23
CA PHE A 270 -0.34 5.16 5.99
C PHE A 270 0.84 4.25 6.33
N PHE A 271 1.86 4.16 5.48
CA PHE A 271 3.10 3.47 5.83
C PHE A 271 3.89 4.24 6.92
N MET A 272 3.86 5.57 6.85
CA MET A 272 4.74 6.42 7.66
C MET A 272 4.24 6.75 9.07
N LEU A 273 2.93 6.85 9.27
CA LEU A 273 2.35 7.55 10.44
C LEU A 273 1.70 6.63 11.48
N PRO A 274 0.89 5.63 11.13
CA PRO A 274 0.34 4.66 12.09
C PRO A 274 1.41 3.74 12.68
N THR A 275 1.06 3.12 13.81
CA THR A 275 1.78 2.00 14.45
C THR A 275 1.36 0.67 13.84
N GLU A 276 1.97 -0.45 14.24
CA GLU A 276 1.65 -1.80 13.73
C GLU A 276 1.85 -1.95 12.20
N ILE A 277 2.80 -1.20 11.63
CA ILE A 277 3.14 -1.22 10.20
C ILE A 277 4.37 -2.08 9.95
N HIS A 278 4.27 -3.00 8.99
CA HIS A 278 5.39 -3.82 8.51
C HIS A 278 6.08 -3.21 7.28
N GLU A 279 7.31 -3.63 7.02
CA GLU A 279 8.18 -3.15 5.95
C GLU A 279 7.49 -3.13 4.58
N ASN A 280 6.63 -4.11 4.27
CA ASN A 280 5.96 -4.26 2.97
C ASN A 280 4.64 -3.49 2.81
N TYR A 281 4.14 -2.81 3.84
CA TYR A 281 2.82 -2.17 3.79
C TYR A 281 2.73 -1.01 2.78
N GLY A 282 3.87 -0.47 2.33
CA GLY A 282 3.92 0.55 1.29
C GLY A 282 3.61 0.05 -0.13
N TYR A 283 3.56 -1.26 -0.39
CA TYR A 283 3.62 -1.80 -1.76
C TYR A 283 2.58 -1.21 -2.74
N ALA A 284 1.33 -1.03 -2.31
CA ALA A 284 0.26 -0.50 -3.15
C ALA A 284 0.47 0.97 -3.60
N LEU A 285 1.42 1.70 -2.98
CA LEU A 285 1.79 3.05 -3.41
C LEU A 285 2.48 3.04 -4.78
N LEU A 286 3.29 2.02 -5.09
CA LEU A 286 4.14 1.99 -6.28
C LEU A 286 3.36 2.04 -7.60
N PRO A 287 2.33 1.21 -7.84
CA PRO A 287 1.62 1.27 -9.12
C PRO A 287 0.82 2.56 -9.29
N LEU A 288 0.29 3.12 -8.19
CA LEU A 288 -0.40 4.40 -8.22
C LEU A 288 0.57 5.55 -8.54
N LEU A 289 1.75 5.56 -7.91
CA LEU A 289 2.78 6.56 -8.13
C LEU A 289 3.41 6.47 -9.52
N ALA A 290 3.58 5.25 -10.05
CA ALA A 290 4.05 5.02 -11.42
C ALA A 290 3.12 5.67 -12.46
N LEU A 291 1.80 5.59 -12.27
CA LEU A 291 0.86 6.34 -13.12
C LEU A 291 0.90 7.84 -12.86
N ALA A 292 1.02 8.24 -11.60
CA ALA A 292 1.04 9.66 -11.23
C ALA A 292 2.23 10.42 -11.86
N MET A 293 3.42 9.79 -11.94
CA MET A 293 4.61 10.42 -12.55
C MET A 293 4.50 10.68 -14.05
N THR A 294 3.53 10.06 -14.74
CA THR A 294 3.23 10.40 -16.15
C THR A 294 2.64 11.80 -16.33
N ARG A 295 2.13 12.39 -15.23
CA ARG A 295 1.46 13.70 -15.24
C ARG A 295 2.31 14.80 -14.63
N ASP A 296 3.22 14.47 -13.71
CA ASP A 296 4.16 15.42 -13.14
C ASP A 296 5.53 14.76 -12.94
N THR A 297 6.54 15.30 -13.62
CA THR A 297 7.92 14.81 -13.57
C THR A 297 8.54 14.84 -12.17
N ILE A 298 8.10 15.76 -11.29
CA ILE A 298 8.56 15.80 -9.89
C ILE A 298 8.19 14.51 -9.16
N LEU A 299 7.05 13.89 -9.49
CA LEU A 299 6.64 12.62 -8.90
C LEU A 299 7.56 11.45 -9.29
N THR A 300 8.38 11.61 -10.35
CA THR A 300 9.45 10.65 -10.66
C THR A 300 10.50 10.62 -9.56
N LEU A 301 10.83 11.77 -8.96
CA LEU A 301 11.78 11.84 -7.85
C LEU A 301 11.25 11.11 -6.62
N PHE A 302 9.97 11.28 -6.31
CA PHE A 302 9.32 10.52 -5.24
C PHE A 302 9.25 9.03 -5.57
N TYR A 303 8.96 8.66 -6.81
CA TYR A 303 8.96 7.26 -7.24
C TYR A 303 10.33 6.62 -7.01
N VAL A 304 11.40 7.23 -7.51
CA VAL A 304 12.77 6.71 -7.36
C VAL A 304 13.18 6.68 -5.88
N GLY A 305 12.95 7.78 -5.16
CA GLY A 305 13.31 7.90 -3.74
C GLY A 305 12.61 6.86 -2.87
N ILE A 306 11.29 6.72 -3.00
CA ILE A 306 10.52 5.76 -2.22
C ILE A 306 10.83 4.32 -2.64
N SER A 307 11.09 4.06 -3.92
CA SER A 307 11.52 2.74 -4.37
C SER A 307 12.86 2.34 -3.74
N ALA A 308 13.80 3.28 -3.69
CA ALA A 308 15.11 3.09 -3.07
C ALA A 308 15.00 2.86 -1.55
N THR A 309 14.19 3.66 -0.84
CA THR A 309 14.03 3.47 0.60
C THR A 309 13.24 2.21 0.93
N MET A 310 12.27 1.82 0.09
CA MET A 310 11.48 0.60 0.30
C MET A 310 12.32 -0.66 0.08
N ILE A 311 13.16 -0.71 -0.96
CA ILE A 311 14.10 -1.85 -1.13
C ILE A 311 15.12 -1.91 0.00
N LEU A 312 15.63 -0.77 0.48
CA LEU A 312 16.52 -0.74 1.65
C LEU A 312 15.80 -1.25 2.90
N ASN A 313 14.53 -0.89 3.09
CA ASN A 313 13.74 -1.39 4.20
C ASN A 313 13.64 -2.93 4.14
N TYR A 314 13.41 -3.50 2.96
CA TYR A 314 13.36 -4.95 2.80
C TYR A 314 14.71 -5.61 3.07
N ALA A 315 15.76 -5.12 2.41
CA ALA A 315 17.08 -5.73 2.47
C ALA A 315 17.69 -5.66 3.88
N LEU A 316 17.50 -4.55 4.60
CA LEU A 316 18.04 -4.37 5.95
C LEU A 316 17.32 -5.22 7.02
N HIS A 317 16.21 -5.86 6.65
CA HIS A 317 15.44 -6.76 7.52
C HIS A 317 15.44 -8.22 7.05
N ASP A 318 16.18 -8.55 5.98
CA ASP A 318 16.15 -9.89 5.38
C ASP A 318 17.14 -10.88 6.03
N PRO A 319 16.66 -11.98 6.65
CA PRO A 319 17.53 -12.97 7.30
C PRO A 319 18.49 -13.69 6.35
N THR A 320 18.12 -13.84 5.07
CA THR A 320 18.98 -14.47 4.06
C THR A 320 20.20 -13.61 3.79
N LEU A 321 20.03 -12.29 3.76
CA LEU A 321 21.15 -11.35 3.64
C LEU A 321 22.01 -11.33 4.89
N PHE A 322 21.43 -11.39 6.09
CA PHE A 322 22.22 -11.45 7.33
C PHE A 322 23.18 -12.65 7.33
N ALA A 323 22.67 -13.82 6.93
CA ALA A 323 23.49 -15.03 6.79
C ALA A 323 24.57 -14.89 5.71
N ARG A 324 24.24 -14.30 4.55
CA ARG A 324 25.21 -14.08 3.46
C ARG A 324 26.32 -13.10 3.83
N TRP A 325 26.00 -12.08 4.62
CA TRP A 325 26.95 -11.09 5.11
C TRP A 325 27.63 -11.50 6.40
N GLN A 326 27.33 -12.68 6.94
CA GLN A 326 27.92 -13.21 8.17
C GLN A 326 27.78 -12.22 9.34
N LEU A 327 26.57 -11.68 9.51
CA LEU A 327 26.25 -10.77 10.60
C LEU A 327 25.95 -11.57 11.87
N ASP A 328 26.82 -11.46 12.87
CA ASP A 328 26.66 -12.11 14.18
C ASP A 328 25.64 -11.38 15.08
N ASP A 329 25.51 -10.06 14.91
CA ASP A 329 24.49 -9.25 15.58
C ASP A 329 23.89 -8.24 14.57
N PRO A 330 22.93 -8.70 13.73
CA PRO A 330 22.30 -7.86 12.73
C PRO A 330 21.54 -6.66 13.33
N GLN A 331 21.15 -6.69 14.61
CA GLN A 331 20.46 -5.57 15.25
C GLN A 331 21.43 -4.40 15.42
N THR A 332 22.57 -4.64 16.07
CA THR A 332 23.59 -3.62 16.29
C THR A 332 24.27 -3.22 14.98
N GLN A 333 24.65 -4.18 14.14
CA GLN A 333 25.41 -3.92 12.92
C GLN A 333 24.63 -3.13 11.86
N LEU A 334 23.29 -3.26 11.84
CA LEU A 334 22.42 -2.56 10.87
C LEU A 334 21.63 -1.40 11.50
N ALA A 335 21.83 -1.07 12.78
CA ALA A 335 21.10 -0.01 13.46
C ALA A 335 21.20 1.35 12.72
N ALA A 336 22.41 1.76 12.36
CA ALA A 336 22.68 3.01 11.66
C ALA A 336 22.03 3.09 10.26
N PRO A 337 22.22 2.10 9.35
CA PRO A 337 21.56 2.15 8.04
C PRO A 337 20.04 2.06 8.14
N ARG A 338 19.48 1.29 9.10
CA ARG A 338 18.03 1.23 9.31
C ARG A 338 17.47 2.59 9.73
N TRP A 339 18.07 3.21 10.75
CA TRP A 339 17.68 4.54 11.21
C TRP A 339 17.80 5.60 10.11
N THR A 340 18.90 5.58 9.34
CA THR A 340 19.14 6.49 8.23
C THR A 340 18.04 6.38 7.17
N ASN A 341 17.65 5.14 6.81
CA ASN A 341 16.59 4.93 5.83
C ASN A 341 15.21 5.40 6.36
N SER A 342 14.92 5.24 7.66
CA SER A 342 13.71 5.83 8.27
C SER A 342 13.72 7.36 8.24
N PHE A 343 14.87 7.97 8.48
CA PHE A 343 15.03 9.43 8.37
C PHE A 343 14.80 9.92 6.93
N LEU A 344 15.35 9.22 5.92
CA LEU A 344 15.12 9.55 4.51
C LEU A 344 13.64 9.45 4.14
N ASN A 345 12.93 8.42 4.64
CA ASN A 345 11.49 8.28 4.46
C ASN A 345 10.69 9.46 5.07
N LEU A 346 11.10 9.96 6.25
CA LEU A 346 10.49 11.16 6.85
C LEU A 346 10.74 12.41 6.00
N LEU A 347 11.95 12.58 5.45
CA LEU A 347 12.26 13.67 4.53
C LEU A 347 11.42 13.58 3.26
N LEU A 348 11.25 12.39 2.68
CA LEU A 348 10.40 12.16 1.52
C LEU A 348 8.94 12.49 1.82
N LEU A 349 8.41 12.10 2.99
CA LEU A 349 7.05 12.43 3.40
C LEU A 349 6.88 13.95 3.54
N GLY A 350 7.79 14.62 4.26
CA GLY A 350 7.76 16.07 4.43
C GLY A 350 7.84 16.81 3.11
N ALA A 351 8.77 16.41 2.22
CA ALA A 351 8.91 16.99 0.89
C ALA A 351 7.67 16.77 0.02
N TRP A 352 7.06 15.58 0.06
CA TRP A 352 5.83 15.31 -0.70
C TRP A 352 4.65 16.11 -0.13
N THR A 353 4.52 16.22 1.19
CA THR A 353 3.51 17.08 1.81
C THR A 353 3.66 18.53 1.37
N LEU A 354 4.88 19.09 1.42
CA LEU A 354 5.13 20.45 0.93
C LEU A 354 4.78 20.60 -0.56
N TYR A 355 5.18 19.65 -1.39
CA TYR A 355 4.85 19.64 -2.81
C TYR A 355 3.33 19.58 -3.06
N LEU A 356 2.60 18.72 -2.33
CA LEU A 356 1.14 18.59 -2.45
C LEU A 356 0.40 19.89 -2.09
N PHE A 357 0.90 20.62 -1.08
CA PHE A 357 0.27 21.85 -0.62
C PHE A 357 0.72 23.11 -1.37
N PHE A 358 1.98 23.19 -1.76
CA PHE A 358 2.61 24.41 -2.28
C PHE A 358 3.18 24.28 -3.70
N GLY A 359 3.45 23.07 -4.19
CA GLY A 359 4.11 22.81 -5.49
C GLY A 359 3.35 23.37 -6.70
N ALA A 360 2.02 23.39 -6.67
CA ALA A 360 1.19 23.95 -7.74
C ALA A 360 1.37 25.47 -7.95
N ARG A 361 1.95 26.20 -6.98
CA ARG A 361 2.27 27.64 -7.15
C ARG A 361 3.59 27.85 -7.90
N LEU A 362 4.55 26.92 -7.80
CA LEU A 362 5.87 27.03 -8.43
C LEU A 362 5.86 26.72 -9.93
N SER A 363 5.01 25.79 -10.39
CA SER A 363 4.87 25.48 -11.82
C SER A 363 4.11 26.57 -12.60
N ARG A 364 3.13 27.25 -11.98
CA ARG A 364 2.44 28.41 -12.57
C ARG A 364 3.34 29.65 -12.69
N ALA A 365 4.32 29.84 -11.79
CA ALA A 365 5.27 30.93 -11.88
C ALA A 365 6.17 30.81 -13.13
N LYS A 366 6.62 29.59 -13.48
CA LYS A 366 7.38 29.34 -14.71
C LYS A 366 6.58 29.58 -15.99
N THR A 367 5.25 29.42 -15.97
CA THR A 367 4.42 29.70 -17.15
C THR A 367 4.23 31.20 -17.39
N PHE A 368 4.31 32.03 -16.34
CA PHE A 368 4.18 33.49 -16.46
C PHE A 368 5.45 34.18 -16.96
N GLU A 369 6.66 33.66 -16.65
CA GLU A 369 7.92 34.24 -17.14
C GLU A 369 8.22 33.93 -18.62
N ILE A 370 7.70 32.83 -19.16
CA ILE A 370 7.86 32.49 -20.58
C ILE A 370 6.87 33.28 -21.45
N ALA A 371 5.73 33.70 -20.90
CA ALA A 371 4.74 34.52 -21.62
C ALA A 371 5.07 36.02 -21.63
N SER A 372 5.92 36.51 -20.72
CA SER A 372 6.29 37.93 -20.62
C SER A 372 7.61 38.29 -21.31
N SER A 373 8.33 37.32 -21.89
CA SER A 373 9.61 37.52 -22.59
C SER A 373 9.53 37.40 -24.12
N GLY A 374 8.31 37.29 -24.67
CA GLY A 374 8.04 37.24 -26.11
C GLY A 374 7.20 38.43 -26.60
N GLY A 375 7.58 39.65 -26.22
CA GLY A 375 7.01 40.91 -26.71
C GLY A 375 8.02 41.70 -27.52
#